data_AF-A0A5F8ABB0-F1
#
_entry.id   AF-A0A5F8ABB0-F1
#
_cell.length_a   1.000
_cell.length_b   1.000
_cell.length_c   1.000
_cell.angle_alpha   90.00
_cell.angle_beta   90.00
_cell.angle_gamma   90.00
#
_symmetry.space_group_name_H-M   'P 1'
#
loop_
_entity.id
_entity.type
_entity.pdbx_description
1 polymer ?
#
loop_
_entity_poly.entity_id
_entity_poly.type
_entity_poly.pdbx_seq_one_letter_code
_entity_poly.pdbx_strand_id
1 'polypeptide(L)'
;MVSSVLCRCVASPPPDAAAAASSSASSPASVGDPCGGAICGDPDHRLRLWRLFQTLDVNRDGGLCVNDLAVGLRRLGLHRTEGELRKIVQAGDKDLDGQLDFEEFVHYLQDHEKKLRLVFKSLDKKNDGRIDAQEIMQSLRDLGVKISEQQAEKILKSMDKNGTMTIDWNEWRDYHLLHPVENIPEIILYWKHSTIFDVGENLTVPDEFTVEERQTGMWWRHLVAGGGAGAVSRTCTAPLDRLKVLMQVHASRSNNMGIIGGFTQMIREGGARSLWRGNGINVLKIAPESAIKFMAYEQIKRLVGSDQETLRIHERLVAGSLAGAIAQSSIYPMEVLKTRMALRKTGQYSGMLDCARRILAREGVAAFYKGYVPNMLGIIPYAGIDLAVYETLKNAWLQRYAVNSADPGVFVLLACGTMSSTCGQLASYPLALVRTRMQAQASIEGAPEVTMSSLFKQILRTEGAFGLYRGLAPNFMKVIPAVSISYVVYENLKITLGVQSR
;
A
#
# COMPACT_ATOMS: atom_id res chain seq x y z
N MET A 1 -38.20 -7.32 8.91
CA MET A 1 -38.74 -5.95 8.69
C MET A 1 -38.03 -5.04 9.66
N VAL A 2 -36.97 -4.37 9.21
CA VAL A 2 -36.23 -3.40 10.03
C VAL A 2 -36.52 -2.04 9.43
N SER A 3 -37.15 -1.18 10.24
CA SER A 3 -37.66 0.12 9.84
C SER A 3 -36.52 1.10 9.60
N SER A 4 -36.42 1.60 8.37
CA SER A 4 -35.49 2.64 7.96
C SER A 4 -36.04 4.01 8.36
N VAL A 5 -35.45 4.65 9.37
CA VAL A 5 -35.70 6.07 9.66
C VAL A 5 -34.84 6.90 8.71
N LEU A 6 -35.45 7.29 7.59
CA LEU A 6 -34.94 8.30 6.66
C LEU A 6 -35.19 9.69 7.26
N CYS A 7 -34.12 10.39 7.63
CA CYS A 7 -34.21 11.78 8.07
C CYS A 7 -34.41 12.69 6.85
N ARG A 8 -35.48 13.50 6.84
CA ARG A 8 -35.78 14.52 5.82
C ARG A 8 -35.26 15.87 6.30
N CYS A 9 -34.18 16.36 5.73
CA CYS A 9 -33.78 17.76 5.88
C CYS A 9 -34.47 18.61 4.81
N VAL A 10 -35.32 19.55 5.24
CA VAL A 10 -35.94 20.57 4.38
C VAL A 10 -34.96 21.72 4.23
N ALA A 11 -34.58 22.05 2.99
CA ALA A 11 -33.73 23.19 2.69
C ALA A 11 -34.58 24.48 2.63
N SER A 12 -34.17 25.51 3.37
CA SER A 12 -34.68 26.88 3.23
C SER A 12 -33.57 27.79 2.69
N PRO A 13 -33.87 28.74 1.78
CA PRO A 13 -32.85 29.61 1.16
C PRO A 13 -32.40 30.74 2.11
N PRO A 14 -31.20 31.33 1.91
CA PRO A 14 -30.64 32.33 2.81
C PRO A 14 -31.20 33.74 2.54
N PRO A 15 -31.32 34.62 3.55
CA PRO A 15 -31.51 36.05 3.32
C PRO A 15 -30.17 36.80 3.23
N ASP A 16 -30.23 37.91 2.49
CA ASP A 16 -29.13 38.73 1.99
C ASP A 16 -28.24 39.42 3.04
N ALA A 17 -26.99 39.64 2.63
CA ALA A 17 -25.99 40.41 3.34
C ALA A 17 -26.15 41.92 3.08
N ALA A 18 -26.29 42.74 4.12
CA ALA A 18 -25.84 44.13 4.16
C ALA A 18 -25.89 44.72 5.58
N ALA A 19 -24.89 45.58 5.87
CA ALA A 19 -24.80 46.56 6.96
C ALA A 19 -24.29 46.11 8.34
N ALA A 20 -22.99 46.32 8.59
CA ALA A 20 -22.53 47.33 9.55
C ALA A 20 -20.99 47.44 9.50
N ALA A 21 -20.51 48.63 9.18
CA ALA A 21 -19.10 49.00 9.15
C ALA A 21 -18.65 49.63 10.47
N SER A 22 -17.33 49.56 10.68
CA SER A 22 -16.45 50.47 11.42
C SER A 22 -16.59 50.64 12.95
N SER A 23 -15.55 50.19 13.66
CA SER A 23 -14.87 51.03 14.66
C SER A 23 -13.47 50.49 14.98
N SER A 24 -12.46 51.32 14.76
CA SER A 24 -11.04 51.14 15.08
C SER A 24 -10.75 51.38 16.57
N ALA A 25 -9.94 50.54 17.22
CA ALA A 25 -9.14 50.93 18.39
C ALA A 25 -8.01 49.92 18.69
N SER A 26 -6.77 50.40 18.53
CA SER A 26 -5.54 50.19 19.33
C SER A 26 -5.28 48.88 20.08
N SER A 27 -4.12 48.26 19.77
CA SER A 27 -3.39 47.31 20.61
C SER A 27 -2.96 47.91 21.96
N PRO A 28 -2.75 47.05 22.98
CA PRO A 28 -1.56 47.20 23.80
C PRO A 28 -0.79 45.89 24.00
N ALA A 29 0.45 46.09 24.43
CA ALA A 29 1.55 45.16 24.44
C ALA A 29 1.52 44.09 25.54
N SER A 30 2.39 43.10 25.32
CA SER A 30 2.86 42.04 26.19
C SER A 30 3.01 42.39 27.68
N VAL A 31 2.38 41.59 28.54
CA VAL A 31 2.79 41.37 29.92
C VAL A 31 2.78 39.86 30.14
N GLY A 32 3.94 39.30 30.48
CA GLY A 32 4.08 37.88 30.81
C GLY A 32 3.47 37.58 32.17
N ASP A 33 2.85 36.41 32.30
CA ASP A 33 2.30 35.92 33.57
C ASP A 33 3.01 34.60 33.96
N PRO A 34 3.69 34.55 35.12
CA PRO A 34 4.38 33.37 35.61
C PRO A 34 3.52 32.68 36.67
N CYS A 35 2.89 31.56 36.36
CA CYS A 35 2.56 30.54 37.37
C CYS A 35 1.96 29.28 36.72
N GLY A 36 2.60 28.13 36.98
CA GLY A 36 2.03 26.83 36.70
C GLY A 36 1.01 26.41 37.75
N GLY A 37 -0.12 25.87 37.26
CA GLY A 37 -0.90 24.82 37.94
C GLY A 37 -2.13 25.26 38.72
N ALA A 38 -3.32 25.11 38.11
CA ALA A 38 -4.52 24.61 38.78
C ALA A 38 -5.57 24.15 37.76
N ILE A 39 -6.16 22.99 38.05
CA ILE A 39 -7.24 22.33 37.33
C ILE A 39 -8.56 23.00 37.76
N CYS A 40 -9.09 23.90 36.94
CA CYS A 40 -10.50 24.33 36.90
C CYS A 40 -10.68 25.15 35.61
N GLY A 41 -11.75 24.89 34.86
CA GLY A 41 -11.98 25.48 33.54
C GLY A 41 -11.96 27.01 33.58
N ASP A 42 -10.94 27.58 32.94
CA ASP A 42 -10.83 29.00 32.69
C ASP A 42 -12.08 29.50 31.92
N PRO A 43 -12.76 30.58 32.32
CA PRO A 43 -13.94 31.11 31.61
C PRO A 43 -13.69 31.33 30.11
N ASP A 44 -12.44 31.67 29.76
CA ASP A 44 -11.97 31.86 28.39
C ASP A 44 -11.91 30.54 27.59
N HIS A 45 -11.65 29.41 28.25
CA HIS A 45 -11.62 28.09 27.62
C HIS A 45 -13.02 27.61 27.21
N ARG A 46 -14.01 27.72 28.11
CA ARG A 46 -15.40 27.34 27.79
C ARG A 46 -15.99 28.24 26.71
N LEU A 47 -15.65 29.53 26.72
CA LEU A 47 -16.03 30.48 25.67
C LEU A 47 -15.39 30.13 24.31
N ARG A 48 -14.13 29.68 24.29
CA ARG A 48 -13.46 29.20 23.06
C ARG A 48 -14.13 27.96 22.49
N LEU A 49 -14.46 26.98 23.33
CA LEU A 49 -15.17 25.77 22.92
C LEU A 49 -16.58 26.09 22.40
N TRP A 50 -17.26 27.04 23.02
CA TRP A 50 -18.57 27.51 22.56
C TRP A 50 -18.50 28.19 21.19
N ARG A 51 -17.51 29.05 20.94
CA ARG A 51 -17.30 29.64 19.60
C ARG A 51 -17.00 28.58 18.54
N LEU A 52 -16.22 27.55 18.90
CA LEU A 52 -15.94 26.43 18.00
C LEU A 52 -17.21 25.63 17.70
N PHE A 53 -18.00 25.31 18.73
CA PHE A 53 -19.28 24.62 18.60
C PHE A 53 -20.20 25.37 17.63
N GLN A 54 -20.37 26.68 17.82
CA GLN A 54 -21.17 27.52 16.91
C GLN A 54 -20.64 27.61 15.48
N THR A 55 -19.33 27.45 15.30
CA THR A 55 -18.72 27.45 13.96
C THR A 55 -18.96 26.12 13.25
N LEU A 56 -19.03 25.04 14.02
CA LEU A 56 -19.30 23.69 13.52
C LEU A 56 -20.80 23.44 13.32
N ASP A 57 -21.67 24.04 14.12
CA ASP A 57 -23.13 23.98 14.01
C ASP A 57 -23.62 24.83 12.82
N VAL A 58 -23.74 24.20 11.65
CA VAL A 58 -24.02 24.91 10.39
C VAL A 58 -25.50 25.25 10.24
N ASN A 59 -26.38 24.37 10.71
CA ASN A 59 -27.83 24.52 10.66
C ASN A 59 -28.42 25.28 11.87
N ARG A 60 -27.62 25.54 12.91
CA ARG A 60 -27.97 26.30 14.12
C ARG A 60 -29.11 25.66 14.92
N ASP A 61 -29.18 24.34 14.92
CA ASP A 61 -30.19 23.61 15.69
C ASP A 61 -29.74 23.29 17.11
N GLY A 62 -28.50 23.62 17.47
CA GLY A 62 -27.94 23.40 18.80
C GLY A 62 -27.36 22.00 19.00
N GLY A 63 -27.25 21.19 17.95
CA GLY A 63 -26.59 19.89 17.93
C GLY A 63 -25.52 19.80 16.84
N LEU A 64 -24.49 18.99 17.06
CA LEU A 64 -23.50 18.69 16.01
C LEU A 64 -23.71 17.29 15.46
N CYS A 65 -24.32 17.19 14.28
CA CYS A 65 -24.39 15.92 13.57
C CYS A 65 -23.17 15.70 12.66
N VAL A 66 -23.06 14.50 12.08
CA VAL A 66 -21.98 14.15 11.13
C VAL A 66 -21.88 15.13 9.96
N ASN A 67 -23.01 15.65 9.49
CA ASN A 67 -23.03 16.62 8.39
C ASN A 67 -22.54 18.00 8.81
N ASP A 68 -22.92 18.47 10.01
CA ASP A 68 -22.44 19.73 10.57
C ASP A 68 -20.93 19.71 10.77
N LEU A 69 -20.40 18.62 11.38
CA LEU A 69 -18.95 18.41 11.47
C LEU A 69 -18.28 18.35 10.08
N ALA A 70 -18.90 17.68 9.09
CA ALA A 70 -18.33 17.56 7.75
C ALA A 70 -18.24 18.91 7.02
N VAL A 71 -19.22 19.79 7.21
CA VAL A 71 -19.26 21.11 6.57
C VAL A 71 -18.45 22.13 7.38
N GLY A 72 -18.60 22.14 8.69
CA GLY A 72 -17.90 23.01 9.62
C GLY A 72 -16.38 22.82 9.58
N LEU A 73 -15.90 21.57 9.62
CA LEU A 73 -14.46 21.30 9.51
C LEU A 73 -13.91 21.69 8.14
N ARG A 74 -14.66 21.48 7.06
CA ARG A 74 -14.26 21.93 5.71
C ARG A 74 -14.09 23.44 5.64
N ARG A 75 -14.95 24.22 6.30
CA ARG A 75 -14.81 25.69 6.39
C ARG A 75 -13.57 26.13 7.17
N LEU A 76 -13.12 25.31 8.11
CA LEU A 76 -11.87 25.50 8.86
C LEU A 76 -10.63 24.98 8.10
N GLY A 77 -10.78 24.55 6.83
CA GLY A 77 -9.70 23.99 6.03
C GLY A 77 -9.30 22.56 6.42
N LEU A 78 -10.10 21.90 7.25
CA LEU A 78 -9.89 20.54 7.72
C LEU A 78 -10.80 19.56 6.96
N HIS A 79 -10.20 18.69 6.16
CA HIS A 79 -10.94 17.65 5.45
C HIS A 79 -10.91 16.35 6.25
N ARG A 80 -12.09 15.86 6.64
CA ARG A 80 -12.28 14.60 7.38
C ARG A 80 -13.22 13.65 6.63
N THR A 81 -13.04 12.35 6.82
CA THR A 81 -13.94 11.35 6.25
C THR A 81 -15.22 11.26 7.06
N GLU A 82 -16.31 10.83 6.44
CA GLU A 82 -17.57 10.59 7.14
C GLU A 82 -17.43 9.57 8.29
N GLY A 83 -16.52 8.60 8.15
CA GLY A 83 -16.21 7.61 9.19
C GLY A 83 -15.53 8.23 10.42
N GLU A 84 -14.54 9.10 10.22
CA GLU A 84 -13.88 9.85 11.30
C GLU A 84 -14.89 10.71 12.07
N LEU A 85 -15.80 11.37 11.35
CA LEU A 85 -16.84 12.22 11.93
C LEU A 85 -17.87 11.41 12.71
N ARG A 86 -18.26 10.23 12.22
CA ARG A 86 -19.12 9.30 12.96
C ARG A 86 -18.47 8.84 14.26
N LYS A 87 -17.16 8.56 14.28
CA LYS A 87 -16.46 8.19 15.52
C LYS A 87 -16.50 9.31 16.56
N ILE A 88 -16.34 10.57 16.13
CA ILE A 88 -16.43 11.75 17.02
C ILE A 88 -17.83 11.82 17.64
N VAL A 89 -18.89 11.74 16.82
CA VAL A 89 -20.28 11.78 17.32
C VAL A 89 -20.55 10.59 18.24
N GLN A 90 -20.26 9.36 17.82
CA GLN A 90 -20.50 8.16 18.63
C GLN A 90 -19.73 8.12 19.95
N ALA A 91 -18.55 8.75 20.02
CA ALA A 91 -17.75 8.77 21.24
C ALA A 91 -18.21 9.86 22.23
N GLY A 92 -18.89 10.91 21.75
CA GLY A 92 -19.39 12.00 22.58
C GLY A 92 -20.87 11.91 22.94
N ASP A 93 -21.67 11.26 22.09
CA ASP A 93 -23.13 11.10 22.18
C ASP A 93 -23.47 10.13 23.32
N LYS A 94 -23.87 10.67 24.46
CA LYS A 94 -24.16 9.90 25.68
C LYS A 94 -25.62 9.50 25.76
N ASP A 95 -26.52 10.31 25.22
CA ASP A 95 -27.95 10.05 25.23
C ASP A 95 -28.47 9.28 24.01
N LEU A 96 -27.58 9.03 23.03
CA LEU A 96 -27.78 8.25 21.81
C LEU A 96 -28.79 8.87 20.85
N ASP A 97 -28.89 10.20 20.82
CA ASP A 97 -29.78 10.94 19.93
C ASP A 97 -29.21 11.13 18.51
N GLY A 98 -27.94 10.76 18.30
CA GLY A 98 -27.24 10.83 17.03
C GLY A 98 -26.59 12.19 16.73
N GLN A 99 -26.54 13.09 17.70
CA GLN A 99 -25.93 14.41 17.64
C GLN A 99 -25.03 14.62 18.88
N LEU A 100 -24.31 15.74 18.91
CA LEU A 100 -23.61 16.18 20.13
C LEU A 100 -24.19 17.50 20.56
N ASP A 101 -24.81 17.54 21.74
CA ASP A 101 -25.12 18.81 22.38
C ASP A 101 -23.84 19.53 22.85
N PHE A 102 -23.97 20.77 23.33
CA PHE A 102 -22.80 21.53 23.77
C PHE A 102 -22.07 20.88 24.95
N GLU A 103 -22.76 20.26 25.90
CA GLU A 103 -22.13 19.63 27.06
C GLU A 103 -21.44 18.31 26.70
N GLU A 104 -22.05 17.51 25.83
CA GLU A 104 -21.47 16.30 25.24
C GLU A 104 -20.23 16.62 24.42
N PHE A 105 -20.31 17.66 23.59
CA PHE A 105 -19.16 18.15 22.81
C PHE A 105 -18.01 18.62 23.72
N VAL A 106 -18.31 19.40 24.76
CA VAL A 106 -17.30 19.83 25.74
C VAL A 106 -16.69 18.63 26.45
N HIS A 107 -17.50 17.66 26.88
CA HIS A 107 -17.02 16.47 27.57
C HIS A 107 -16.13 15.61 26.67
N TYR A 108 -16.55 15.38 25.42
CA TYR A 108 -15.77 14.67 24.42
C TYR A 108 -14.41 15.34 24.22
N LEU A 109 -14.38 16.66 23.99
CA LEU A 109 -13.13 17.39 23.78
C LEU A 109 -12.23 17.37 25.01
N GLN A 110 -12.79 17.49 26.21
CA GLN A 110 -12.00 17.42 27.45
C GLN A 110 -11.35 16.04 27.65
N ASP A 111 -12.08 14.96 27.39
CA ASP A 111 -11.54 13.61 27.49
C ASP A 111 -10.53 13.32 26.38
N HIS A 112 -10.77 13.83 25.18
CA HIS A 112 -9.82 13.77 24.07
C HIS A 112 -8.53 14.53 24.38
N GLU A 113 -8.62 15.74 24.93
CA GLU A 113 -7.46 16.51 25.38
C GLU A 113 -6.65 15.77 26.45
N LYS A 114 -7.30 15.09 27.41
CA LYS A 114 -6.60 14.25 28.41
C LYS A 114 -5.82 13.13 27.73
N LYS A 115 -6.41 12.42 26.76
CA LYS A 115 -5.74 11.37 25.99
C LYS A 115 -4.55 11.94 25.20
N LEU A 116 -4.74 13.06 24.49
CA LEU A 116 -3.68 13.73 23.75
C LEU A 116 -2.53 14.18 24.65
N ARG A 117 -2.83 14.58 25.90
CA ARG A 117 -1.81 14.96 26.89
C ARG A 117 -0.97 13.79 27.37
N LEU A 118 -1.56 12.60 27.49
CA LEU A 118 -0.81 11.38 27.79
C LEU A 118 0.12 11.03 26.64
N VAL A 119 -0.34 11.18 25.39
CA VAL A 119 0.51 10.96 24.22
C VAL A 119 1.64 11.99 24.15
N PHE A 120 1.35 13.28 24.37
CA PHE A 120 2.37 14.34 24.39
C PHE A 120 3.49 14.02 25.41
N LYS A 121 3.11 13.66 26.65
CA LYS A 121 4.05 13.27 27.70
C LYS A 121 4.86 12.01 27.37
N SER A 122 4.30 11.09 26.59
CA SER A 122 5.02 9.89 26.18
C SER A 122 6.08 10.17 25.09
N LEU A 123 5.90 11.24 24.33
CA LEU A 123 6.82 11.69 23.29
C LEU A 123 7.90 12.62 23.85
N ASP A 124 7.55 13.52 24.76
CA ASP A 124 8.47 14.40 25.51
C ASP A 124 9.29 13.58 26.53
N LYS A 125 10.40 13.02 26.07
CA LYS A 125 11.29 12.17 26.88
C LYS A 125 12.23 13.00 27.75
N LYS A 126 12.54 14.22 27.31
CA LYS A 126 13.37 15.17 28.03
C LYS A 126 12.60 15.84 29.18
N ASN A 127 11.27 15.72 29.21
CA ASN A 127 10.35 16.36 30.15
C ASN A 127 10.55 17.88 30.19
N ASP A 128 10.87 18.50 29.04
CA ASP A 128 11.05 19.94 28.93
C ASP A 128 9.77 20.67 28.48
N GLY A 129 8.68 19.92 28.29
CA GLY A 129 7.38 20.44 27.89
C GLY A 129 7.31 20.77 26.39
N ARG A 130 8.29 20.32 25.60
CA ARG A 130 8.36 20.49 24.15
C ARG A 130 8.69 19.15 23.51
N ILE A 131 8.32 18.98 22.25
CA ILE A 131 8.68 17.81 21.45
C ILE A 131 9.62 18.25 20.35
N ASP A 132 10.83 17.68 20.32
CA ASP A 132 11.82 17.93 19.27
C ASP A 132 11.99 16.77 18.28
N ALA A 133 12.86 16.97 17.29
CA ALA A 133 13.08 16.02 16.20
C ALA A 133 13.69 14.70 16.73
N GLN A 134 14.57 14.79 17.72
CA GLN A 134 15.23 13.63 18.32
C GLN A 134 14.25 12.78 19.12
N GLU A 135 13.31 13.42 19.83
CA GLU A 135 12.26 12.76 20.57
C GLU A 135 11.24 12.05 19.68
N ILE A 136 10.86 12.68 18.56
CA ILE A 136 10.05 12.04 17.51
C ILE A 136 10.80 10.83 16.93
N MET A 137 12.07 11.00 16.56
CA MET A 137 12.90 9.90 16.04
C MET A 137 13.04 8.76 17.04
N GLN A 138 13.28 9.07 18.31
CA GLN A 138 13.47 8.06 19.34
C GLN A 138 12.16 7.34 19.65
N SER A 139 11.03 8.05 19.71
CA SER A 139 9.71 7.46 19.96
C SER A 139 9.27 6.57 18.79
N LEU A 140 9.54 6.98 17.55
CA LEU A 140 9.33 6.16 16.37
C LEU A 140 10.26 4.93 16.36
N ARG A 141 11.54 5.10 16.73
CA ARG A 141 12.50 3.98 16.84
C ARG A 141 12.09 2.95 17.89
N ASP A 142 11.55 3.39 19.04
CA ASP A 142 11.07 2.49 20.09
C ASP A 142 9.86 1.68 19.63
N LEU A 143 9.06 2.24 18.72
CA LEU A 143 7.96 1.57 18.01
C LEU A 143 8.44 0.83 16.74
N GLY A 144 9.76 0.79 16.53
CA GLY A 144 10.45 0.10 15.45
C GLY A 144 10.60 0.90 14.15
N VAL A 145 9.89 2.03 14.01
CA VAL A 145 9.92 2.84 12.79
C VAL A 145 11.18 3.69 12.76
N LYS A 146 12.09 3.39 11.84
CA LYS A 146 13.30 4.20 11.62
C LYS A 146 12.99 5.31 10.63
N ILE A 147 13.01 6.55 11.12
CA ILE A 147 12.95 7.75 10.27
C ILE A 147 14.28 8.52 10.33
N SER A 148 14.55 9.29 9.28
CA SER A 148 15.66 10.25 9.25
C SER A 148 15.30 11.52 10.02
N GLU A 149 16.32 12.29 10.42
CA GLU A 149 16.15 13.59 11.08
C GLU A 149 15.34 14.56 10.21
N GLN A 150 15.59 14.58 8.90
CA GLN A 150 14.82 15.37 7.94
C GLN A 150 13.33 14.98 7.90
N GLN A 151 12.99 13.71 8.14
CA GLN A 151 11.60 13.26 8.20
C GLN A 151 10.94 13.70 9.53
N ALA A 152 11.68 13.66 10.63
CA ALA A 152 11.21 14.17 11.92
C ALA A 152 10.97 15.68 11.86
N GLU A 153 11.88 16.44 11.23
CA GLU A 153 11.71 17.88 11.00
C GLU A 153 10.49 18.21 10.14
N LYS A 154 10.13 17.36 9.16
CA LYS A 154 8.90 17.55 8.37
C LYS A 154 7.65 17.37 9.22
N ILE A 155 7.66 16.37 10.11
CA ILE A 155 6.57 16.14 11.07
C ILE A 155 6.45 17.36 11.98
N LEU A 156 7.56 17.86 12.54
CA LEU A 156 7.57 19.10 13.33
C LEU A 156 7.00 20.29 12.55
N LYS A 157 7.54 20.59 11.36
CA LYS A 157 7.08 21.72 10.53
C LYS A 157 5.61 21.66 10.17
N SER A 158 5.01 20.47 10.14
CA SER A 158 3.57 20.33 9.87
C SER A 158 2.68 20.80 11.03
N MET A 159 3.23 20.83 12.25
CA MET A 159 2.53 21.16 13.49
C MET A 159 2.98 22.50 14.10
N ASP A 160 4.25 22.85 13.89
CA ASP A 160 4.92 24.06 14.39
C ASP A 160 4.36 25.30 13.69
N LYS A 161 3.61 26.12 14.43
CA LYS A 161 3.00 27.35 13.91
C LYS A 161 3.89 28.56 14.15
N ASN A 162 4.71 28.52 15.20
CA ASN A 162 5.53 29.65 15.62
C ASN A 162 6.97 29.60 15.04
N GLY A 163 7.33 28.52 14.34
CA GLY A 163 8.61 28.33 13.66
C GLY A 163 9.76 28.00 14.61
N THR A 164 9.47 27.49 15.82
CA THR A 164 10.48 27.20 16.84
C THR A 164 11.23 25.89 16.62
N MET A 165 10.83 25.06 15.65
CA MET A 165 11.31 23.70 15.42
C MET A 165 11.13 22.78 16.65
N THR A 166 10.18 23.13 17.51
CA THR A 166 9.75 22.34 18.65
C THR A 166 8.24 22.45 18.77
N ILE A 167 7.56 21.40 19.21
CA ILE A 167 6.10 21.44 19.40
C ILE A 167 5.77 21.59 20.87
N ASP A 168 5.09 22.68 21.22
CA ASP A 168 4.54 22.84 22.56
C ASP A 168 3.15 22.18 22.71
N TRP A 169 2.64 22.15 23.94
CA TRP A 169 1.33 21.56 24.23
C TRP A 169 0.18 22.22 23.44
N ASN A 170 0.22 23.53 23.23
CA ASN A 170 -0.86 24.24 22.55
C ASN A 170 -0.86 23.91 21.06
N GLU A 171 0.31 23.85 20.42
CA GLU A 171 0.47 23.44 19.03
C GLU A 171 0.05 21.99 18.83
N TRP A 172 0.51 21.10 19.72
CA TRP A 172 0.14 19.68 19.71
C TRP A 172 -1.37 19.47 19.84
N ARG A 173 -1.99 20.13 20.82
CA ARG A 173 -3.44 20.10 21.05
C ARG A 173 -4.15 20.59 19.81
N ASP A 174 -3.87 21.82 19.37
CA ASP A 174 -4.61 22.46 18.29
C ASP A 174 -4.51 21.68 16.96
N TYR A 175 -3.41 20.96 16.73
CA TYR A 175 -3.24 20.12 15.54
C TYR A 175 -4.07 18.83 15.59
N HIS A 176 -4.19 18.18 16.76
CA HIS A 176 -4.85 16.87 16.91
C HIS A 176 -6.27 16.95 17.50
N LEU A 177 -6.71 18.10 18.02
CA LEU A 177 -7.98 18.27 18.76
C LEU A 177 -9.19 17.80 17.98
N LEU A 178 -9.19 18.03 16.66
CA LEU A 178 -10.28 17.68 15.75
C LEU A 178 -9.92 16.46 14.87
N HIS A 179 -9.00 15.63 15.37
CA HIS A 179 -8.67 14.33 14.78
C HIS A 179 -9.00 13.24 15.80
N PRO A 180 -9.74 12.18 15.43
CA PRO A 180 -10.12 11.10 16.36
C PRO A 180 -8.96 10.14 16.69
N VAL A 181 -7.73 10.66 16.87
CA VAL A 181 -6.59 9.81 17.24
C VAL A 181 -6.54 9.57 18.72
N GLU A 182 -6.48 8.31 19.15
CA GLU A 182 -6.53 7.97 20.58
C GLU A 182 -5.18 7.55 21.17
N ASN A 183 -4.20 7.18 20.33
CA ASN A 183 -2.94 6.58 20.78
C ASN A 183 -1.74 6.89 19.86
N ILE A 184 -0.52 6.66 20.37
CA ILE A 184 0.73 6.91 19.62
C ILE A 184 0.77 6.16 18.28
N PRO A 185 0.42 4.85 18.19
CA PRO A 185 0.42 4.13 16.93
C PRO A 185 -0.49 4.72 15.85
N GLU A 186 -1.68 5.18 16.22
CA GLU A 186 -2.60 5.83 15.28
C GLU A 186 -2.09 7.21 14.84
N ILE A 187 -1.43 7.98 15.71
CA ILE A 187 -0.81 9.27 15.32
C ILE A 187 0.30 9.00 14.30
N ILE A 188 1.08 7.95 14.52
CA ILE A 188 2.14 7.53 13.60
C ILE A 188 1.57 7.02 12.28
N LEU A 189 0.50 6.24 12.31
CA LEU A 189 -0.20 5.81 11.09
C LEU A 189 -0.76 7.01 10.33
N TYR A 190 -1.34 7.98 11.03
CA TYR A 190 -1.80 9.22 10.44
C TYR A 190 -0.64 9.99 9.79
N TRP A 191 0.51 10.12 10.46
CA TRP A 191 1.70 10.71 9.85
C TRP A 191 2.16 9.90 8.64
N LYS A 192 2.19 8.57 8.71
CA LYS A 192 2.59 7.70 7.60
C LYS A 192 1.69 7.86 6.36
N HIS A 193 0.38 7.96 6.56
CA HIS A 193 -0.59 8.11 5.48
C HIS A 193 -0.71 9.54 4.96
N SER A 194 -0.52 10.54 5.82
CA SER A 194 -0.64 11.97 5.47
C SER A 194 0.67 12.57 4.96
N THR A 195 1.82 11.96 5.26
CA THR A 195 3.14 12.36 4.78
C THR A 195 3.78 11.26 3.92
N ILE A 196 3.26 11.04 2.70
CA ILE A 196 3.94 10.40 1.54
C ILE A 196 4.96 9.29 1.89
N PHE A 197 4.58 8.36 2.76
CA PHE A 197 5.31 7.10 2.99
C PHE A 197 4.66 5.97 2.20
N ASP A 198 4.18 6.28 0.99
CA ASP A 198 3.79 5.25 0.05
C ASP A 198 5.07 4.65 -0.54
N VAL A 199 5.45 3.49 -0.02
CA VAL A 199 6.49 2.66 -0.63
C VAL A 199 5.85 2.11 -1.90
N GLY A 200 6.32 2.61 -3.05
CA GLY A 200 5.79 2.36 -4.40
C GLY A 200 5.91 0.90 -4.90
N GLU A 201 5.82 -0.08 -4.00
CA GLU A 201 5.82 -1.51 -4.33
C GLU A 201 4.40 -2.10 -4.39
N ASN A 202 3.36 -1.38 -3.94
CA ASN A 202 1.98 -1.90 -3.89
C ASN A 202 1.14 -1.56 -5.13
N LEU A 203 1.65 -1.85 -6.32
CA LEU A 203 0.84 -1.81 -7.56
C LEU A 203 -0.16 -2.98 -7.68
N THR A 204 -0.19 -3.89 -6.71
CA THR A 204 -1.17 -4.97 -6.65
C THR A 204 -1.75 -5.10 -5.24
N VAL A 205 -2.89 -4.43 -5.02
CA VAL A 205 -3.75 -4.52 -3.82
C VAL A 205 -3.03 -4.11 -2.52
N PRO A 206 -3.53 -3.12 -1.76
CA PRO A 206 -2.95 -2.78 -0.45
C PRO A 206 -2.83 -4.04 0.43
N ASP A 207 -1.62 -4.32 0.94
CA ASP A 207 -1.35 -5.48 1.79
C ASP A 207 -2.08 -5.40 3.15
N GLU A 208 -2.53 -4.21 3.55
CA GLU A 208 -3.43 -3.97 4.67
C GLU A 208 -4.55 -3.03 4.21
N PHE A 209 -5.79 -3.55 4.14
CA PHE A 209 -6.96 -2.69 4.09
C PHE A 209 -7.17 -2.07 5.47
N THR A 210 -7.44 -0.76 5.52
CA THR A 210 -7.73 -0.09 6.79
C THR A 210 -8.99 -0.68 7.43
N VAL A 211 -9.13 -0.57 8.75
CA VAL A 211 -10.36 -0.98 9.47
C VAL A 211 -11.59 -0.30 8.85
N GLU A 212 -11.43 0.90 8.32
CA GLU A 212 -12.45 1.71 7.64
C GLU A 212 -12.83 1.13 6.26
N GLU A 213 -11.87 0.68 5.45
CA GLU A 213 -12.15 0.03 4.15
C GLU A 213 -12.89 -1.30 4.31
N ARG A 214 -12.63 -2.01 5.42
CA ARG A 214 -13.35 -3.24 5.80
C ARG A 214 -14.78 -2.95 6.26
N GLN A 215 -15.00 -1.86 7.01
CA GLN A 215 -16.33 -1.47 7.52
C GLN A 215 -17.22 -0.78 6.48
N THR A 216 -16.64 0.05 5.60
CA THR A 216 -17.37 0.77 4.52
C THR A 216 -17.76 -0.11 3.34
N GLY A 217 -17.24 -1.34 3.29
CA GLY A 217 -17.46 -2.24 2.15
C GLY A 217 -16.75 -1.79 0.87
N MET A 218 -15.81 -0.85 0.91
CA MET A 218 -15.08 -0.38 -0.27
C MET A 218 -13.95 -1.34 -0.69
N TRP A 219 -13.52 -2.24 0.19
CA TRP A 219 -12.45 -3.21 -0.06
C TRP A 219 -12.65 -4.03 -1.34
N TRP A 220 -13.88 -4.49 -1.64
CA TRP A 220 -14.14 -5.30 -2.85
C TRP A 220 -13.98 -4.47 -4.12
N ARG A 221 -14.24 -3.16 -4.08
CA ARG A 221 -14.05 -2.26 -5.22
C ARG A 221 -12.57 -2.10 -5.55
N HIS A 222 -11.73 -1.93 -4.53
CA HIS A 222 -10.28 -1.92 -4.69
C HIS A 222 -9.74 -3.26 -5.21
N LEU A 223 -10.28 -4.38 -4.73
CA LEU A 223 -9.90 -5.71 -5.22
C LEU A 223 -10.31 -5.92 -6.68
N VAL A 224 -11.52 -5.50 -7.07
CA VAL A 224 -12.00 -5.61 -8.46
C VAL A 224 -11.21 -4.67 -9.36
N ALA A 225 -10.92 -3.44 -8.93
CA ALA A 225 -10.09 -2.51 -9.68
C ALA A 225 -8.66 -3.06 -9.87
N GLY A 226 -8.04 -3.57 -8.79
CA GLY A 226 -6.70 -4.17 -8.85
C GLY A 226 -6.66 -5.45 -9.68
N GLY A 227 -7.64 -6.33 -9.52
CA GLY A 227 -7.77 -7.57 -10.29
C GLY A 227 -8.02 -7.31 -11.78
N GLY A 228 -8.90 -6.36 -12.10
CA GLY A 228 -9.19 -5.92 -13.47
C GLY A 228 -7.98 -5.27 -14.13
N ALA A 229 -7.31 -4.35 -13.44
CA ALA A 229 -6.07 -3.73 -13.90
C ALA A 229 -4.97 -4.78 -14.18
N GLY A 230 -4.77 -5.70 -13.24
CA GLY A 230 -3.83 -6.81 -13.40
C GLY A 230 -4.17 -7.72 -14.59
N ALA A 231 -5.45 -8.01 -14.81
CA ALA A 231 -5.90 -8.85 -15.92
C ALA A 231 -5.66 -8.18 -17.29
N VAL A 232 -6.00 -6.90 -17.42
CA VAL A 232 -5.78 -6.13 -18.67
C VAL A 232 -4.28 -5.99 -18.95
N SER A 233 -3.50 -5.56 -17.96
CA SER A 233 -2.05 -5.41 -18.08
C SER A 233 -1.35 -6.72 -18.50
N ARG A 234 -1.69 -7.84 -17.86
CA ARG A 234 -1.13 -9.16 -18.22
C ARG A 234 -1.55 -9.61 -19.61
N THR A 235 -2.77 -9.29 -20.04
CA THR A 235 -3.26 -9.64 -21.39
C THR A 235 -2.58 -8.83 -22.48
N CYS A 236 -2.38 -7.53 -22.28
CA CYS A 236 -1.64 -6.67 -23.21
C CYS A 236 -0.17 -7.09 -23.32
N THR A 237 0.44 -7.54 -22.22
CA THR A 237 1.85 -7.95 -22.18
C THR A 237 2.09 -9.44 -22.37
N ALA A 238 1.04 -10.23 -22.60
CA ALA A 238 1.13 -11.68 -22.78
C ALA A 238 2.04 -12.12 -23.95
N PRO A 239 2.05 -11.44 -25.12
CA PRO A 239 2.96 -11.80 -26.22
C PRO A 239 4.44 -11.74 -25.82
N LEU A 240 4.83 -10.70 -25.06
CA LEU A 240 6.19 -10.55 -24.54
C LEU A 240 6.51 -11.57 -23.45
N ASP A 241 5.53 -11.89 -22.58
CA ASP A 241 5.67 -12.92 -21.55
C ASP A 241 5.92 -14.30 -22.18
N ARG A 242 5.16 -14.65 -23.24
CA ARG A 242 5.35 -15.91 -23.97
C ARG A 242 6.68 -15.92 -24.71
N LEU A 243 7.06 -14.82 -25.37
CA LEU A 243 8.37 -14.71 -26.04
C LEU A 243 9.53 -14.92 -25.06
N LYS A 244 9.47 -14.29 -23.88
CA LYS A 244 10.45 -14.49 -22.80
C LYS A 244 10.61 -15.97 -22.47
N VAL A 245 9.51 -16.67 -22.17
CA VAL A 245 9.54 -18.10 -21.80
C VAL A 245 10.10 -18.95 -22.94
N LEU A 246 9.73 -18.66 -24.20
CA LEU A 246 10.22 -19.37 -25.37
C LEU A 246 11.74 -19.19 -25.55
N MET A 247 12.24 -17.95 -25.41
CA MET A 247 13.67 -17.65 -25.45
C MET A 247 14.45 -18.25 -24.27
N GLN A 248 13.87 -18.29 -23.07
CA GLN A 248 14.50 -18.90 -21.90
C GLN A 248 14.77 -20.40 -22.08
N VAL A 249 13.89 -21.09 -22.83
CA VAL A 249 13.94 -22.55 -22.99
C VAL A 249 14.60 -22.99 -24.29
N HIS A 250 14.26 -22.38 -25.43
CA HIS A 250 14.69 -22.86 -26.75
C HIS A 250 15.88 -22.10 -27.35
N ALA A 251 16.21 -20.90 -26.86
CA ALA A 251 17.40 -20.23 -27.36
C ALA A 251 18.65 -20.89 -26.78
N SER A 252 19.60 -21.20 -27.66
CA SER A 252 20.88 -21.88 -27.37
C SER A 252 22.03 -21.14 -28.06
N ARG A 253 23.30 -21.49 -27.77
CA ARG A 253 24.44 -20.92 -28.51
C ARG A 253 24.38 -21.24 -30.00
N SER A 254 23.82 -22.40 -30.36
CA SER A 254 23.58 -22.81 -31.76
C SER A 254 22.30 -22.23 -32.37
N ASN A 255 21.41 -21.63 -31.57
CA ASN A 255 20.14 -21.09 -32.02
C ASN A 255 19.94 -19.70 -31.39
N ASN A 256 20.57 -18.69 -32.01
CA ASN A 256 20.49 -17.30 -31.57
C ASN A 256 19.15 -16.70 -32.00
N MET A 257 18.10 -17.05 -31.25
CA MET A 257 16.76 -16.56 -31.51
C MET A 257 16.63 -15.13 -31.01
N GLY A 258 16.67 -14.16 -31.93
CA GLY A 258 16.32 -12.77 -31.66
C GLY A 258 14.82 -12.57 -31.41
N ILE A 259 14.43 -11.38 -30.96
CA ILE A 259 13.03 -11.02 -30.64
C ILE A 259 12.10 -11.25 -31.86
N ILE A 260 12.49 -10.74 -33.03
CA ILE A 260 11.72 -10.87 -34.27
C ILE A 260 11.64 -12.34 -34.71
N GLY A 261 12.75 -13.09 -34.59
CA GLY A 261 12.78 -14.51 -34.89
C GLY A 261 11.84 -15.32 -34.00
N GLY A 262 11.82 -15.03 -32.69
CA GLY A 262 10.92 -15.67 -31.74
C GLY A 262 9.44 -15.40 -32.03
N PHE A 263 9.06 -14.14 -32.30
CA PHE A 263 7.70 -13.81 -32.71
C PHE A 263 7.32 -14.49 -34.05
N THR A 264 8.23 -14.48 -35.02
CA THR A 264 8.02 -15.15 -36.31
C THR A 264 7.77 -16.64 -36.12
N GLN A 265 8.56 -17.31 -35.28
CA GLN A 265 8.38 -18.73 -34.95
C GLN A 265 7.03 -18.99 -34.28
N MET A 266 6.64 -18.16 -33.31
CA MET A 266 5.35 -18.28 -32.62
C MET A 266 4.17 -18.17 -33.60
N ILE A 267 4.21 -17.18 -34.49
CA ILE A 267 3.15 -16.93 -35.47
C ILE A 267 3.13 -18.03 -36.53
N ARG A 268 4.29 -18.49 -37.02
CA ARG A 268 4.37 -19.60 -37.99
C ARG A 268 3.82 -20.92 -37.42
N GLU A 269 4.03 -21.19 -36.13
CA GLU A 269 3.59 -22.44 -35.52
C GLU A 269 2.08 -22.49 -35.25
N GLY A 270 1.46 -21.36 -34.87
CA GLY A 270 0.08 -21.38 -34.36
C GLY A 270 -0.76 -20.13 -34.65
N GLY A 271 -0.32 -19.30 -35.59
CA GLY A 271 -0.98 -18.04 -35.97
C GLY A 271 -0.91 -16.95 -34.89
N ALA A 272 -1.61 -15.84 -35.12
CA ALA A 272 -1.62 -14.68 -34.23
C ALA A 272 -2.18 -15.00 -32.83
N ARG A 273 -3.23 -15.84 -32.74
CA ARG A 273 -3.83 -16.26 -31.45
C ARG A 273 -2.84 -17.04 -30.58
N SER A 274 -1.79 -17.63 -31.17
CA SER A 274 -0.79 -18.35 -30.39
C SER A 274 -0.06 -17.43 -29.39
N LEU A 275 0.12 -16.14 -29.70
CA LEU A 275 0.87 -15.20 -28.87
C LEU A 275 0.35 -15.15 -27.42
N TRP A 276 -0.94 -15.43 -27.19
CA TRP A 276 -1.60 -15.46 -25.88
C TRP A 276 -1.70 -16.84 -25.22
N ARG A 277 -1.01 -17.87 -25.74
CA ARG A 277 -0.98 -19.20 -25.09
C ARG A 277 -0.46 -19.08 -23.66
N GLY A 278 -1.21 -19.64 -22.71
CA GLY A 278 -0.92 -19.56 -21.27
C GLY A 278 -1.48 -18.30 -20.57
N ASN A 279 -1.98 -17.29 -21.31
CA ASN A 279 -2.49 -16.07 -20.68
C ASN A 279 -3.69 -16.32 -19.76
N GLY A 280 -4.57 -17.26 -20.10
CA GLY A 280 -5.72 -17.61 -19.25
C GLY A 280 -5.30 -18.03 -17.83
N ILE A 281 -4.17 -18.73 -17.69
CA ILE A 281 -3.63 -19.13 -16.38
C ILE A 281 -3.03 -17.92 -15.65
N ASN A 282 -2.35 -17.04 -16.39
CA ASN A 282 -1.79 -15.79 -15.84
C ASN A 282 -2.85 -14.86 -15.23
N VAL A 283 -4.04 -14.82 -15.82
CA VAL A 283 -5.17 -14.03 -15.32
C VAL A 283 -5.87 -14.78 -14.19
N LEU A 284 -6.18 -16.07 -14.39
CA LEU A 284 -6.88 -16.89 -13.39
C LEU A 284 -6.16 -16.94 -12.04
N LYS A 285 -4.81 -16.99 -12.04
CA LYS A 285 -4.05 -17.10 -10.80
C LYS A 285 -4.07 -15.84 -9.92
N ILE A 286 -4.43 -14.66 -10.46
CA ILE A 286 -4.42 -13.38 -9.69
C ILE A 286 -5.26 -13.50 -8.42
N ALA A 287 -6.54 -13.88 -8.57
CA ALA A 287 -7.47 -13.87 -7.45
C ALA A 287 -7.13 -14.92 -6.37
N PRO A 288 -6.84 -16.19 -6.70
CA PRO A 288 -6.40 -17.18 -5.71
C PRO A 288 -5.09 -16.80 -5.02
N GLU A 289 -4.13 -16.22 -5.75
CA GLU A 289 -2.84 -15.78 -5.21
C GLU A 289 -3.04 -14.70 -4.14
N SER A 290 -3.79 -13.64 -4.46
CA SER A 290 -4.10 -12.57 -3.51
C SER A 290 -4.92 -13.07 -2.31
N ALA A 291 -5.92 -13.93 -2.55
CA ALA A 291 -6.77 -14.46 -1.49
C ALA A 291 -5.99 -15.33 -0.49
N ILE A 292 -5.12 -16.23 -0.97
CA ILE A 292 -4.31 -17.09 -0.11
C ILE A 292 -3.27 -16.27 0.65
N LYS A 293 -2.62 -15.29 -0.01
CA LYS A 293 -1.65 -14.39 0.65
C LYS A 293 -2.32 -13.65 1.82
N PHE A 294 -3.48 -13.04 1.57
CA PHE A 294 -4.22 -12.31 2.58
C PHE A 294 -4.68 -13.21 3.74
N MET A 295 -5.29 -14.36 3.41
CA MET A 295 -5.74 -15.31 4.43
C MET A 295 -4.57 -15.82 5.28
N ALA A 296 -3.45 -16.20 4.65
CA ALA A 296 -2.26 -16.68 5.36
C ALA A 296 -1.69 -15.58 6.27
N TYR A 297 -1.60 -14.34 5.78
CA TYR A 297 -1.15 -13.20 6.56
C TYR A 297 -2.00 -12.99 7.82
N GLU A 298 -3.33 -13.01 7.67
CA GLU A 298 -4.26 -12.80 8.78
C GLU A 298 -4.16 -13.92 9.83
N GLN A 299 -3.99 -15.17 9.40
CA GLN A 299 -3.82 -16.31 10.32
C GLN A 299 -2.47 -16.24 11.06
N ILE A 300 -1.39 -15.90 10.37
CA ILE A 300 -0.07 -15.78 11.01
C ILE A 300 -0.07 -14.59 11.98
N LYS A 301 -0.70 -13.47 11.63
CA LYS A 301 -0.88 -12.32 12.51
C LYS A 301 -1.62 -12.69 13.80
N ARG A 302 -2.68 -13.49 13.71
CA ARG A 302 -3.41 -14.01 14.90
C ARG A 302 -2.59 -14.97 15.75
N LEU A 303 -1.69 -15.74 15.14
CA LEU A 303 -0.82 -16.68 15.86
C LEU A 303 0.36 -15.99 16.54
N VAL A 304 0.86 -14.89 15.96
CA VAL A 304 2.02 -14.14 16.47
C VAL A 304 1.58 -13.03 17.44
N GLY A 305 0.45 -12.37 17.18
CA GLY A 305 -0.07 -11.29 18.02
C GLY A 305 -0.96 -11.81 19.14
N SER A 306 -0.42 -11.91 20.36
CA SER A 306 -1.23 -11.99 21.59
C SER A 306 -1.60 -10.55 22.01
N ASP A 307 -2.90 -10.24 22.03
CA ASP A 307 -3.53 -9.05 22.64
C ASP A 307 -3.08 -7.62 22.25
N GLN A 308 -2.18 -7.43 21.28
CA GLN A 308 -1.85 -6.10 20.73
C GLN A 308 -2.38 -5.93 19.30
N GLU A 309 -3.18 -4.89 19.05
CA GLU A 309 -3.71 -4.55 17.72
C GLU A 309 -2.62 -4.23 16.68
N THR A 310 -1.38 -3.97 17.12
CA THR A 310 -0.25 -3.62 16.26
C THR A 310 0.92 -4.58 16.40
N LEU A 311 1.20 -5.36 15.36
CA LEU A 311 2.42 -6.17 15.25
C LEU A 311 3.67 -5.27 15.21
N ARG A 312 4.77 -5.73 15.83
CA ARG A 312 6.12 -5.15 15.68
C ARG A 312 6.65 -5.39 14.26
N ILE A 313 7.64 -4.63 13.81
CA ILE A 313 8.13 -4.71 12.42
C ILE A 313 8.73 -6.07 12.06
N HIS A 314 9.48 -6.68 12.96
CA HIS A 314 10.03 -8.02 12.71
C HIS A 314 8.92 -9.07 12.64
N GLU A 315 7.86 -8.93 13.42
CA GLU A 315 6.67 -9.80 13.37
C GLU A 315 5.91 -9.61 12.06
N ARG A 316 5.74 -8.36 11.59
CA ARG A 316 5.15 -8.07 10.27
C ARG A 316 6.00 -8.63 9.13
N LEU A 317 7.32 -8.51 9.23
CA LEU A 317 8.24 -9.05 8.23
C LEU A 317 8.14 -10.57 8.17
N VAL A 318 8.18 -11.25 9.33
CA VAL A 318 8.03 -12.70 9.41
C VAL A 318 6.66 -13.14 8.92
N ALA A 319 5.59 -12.46 9.33
CA ALA A 319 4.23 -12.77 8.91
C ALA A 319 4.05 -12.58 7.40
N GLY A 320 4.56 -11.47 6.85
CA GLY A 320 4.52 -11.17 5.41
C GLY A 320 5.33 -12.18 4.59
N SER A 321 6.55 -12.50 5.02
CA SER A 321 7.41 -13.48 4.35
C SER A 321 6.82 -14.89 4.38
N LEU A 322 6.27 -15.33 5.52
CA LEU A 322 5.65 -16.65 5.65
C LEU A 322 4.33 -16.72 4.86
N ALA A 323 3.50 -15.68 4.91
CA ALA A 323 2.29 -15.59 4.09
C ALA A 323 2.61 -15.65 2.59
N GLY A 324 3.64 -14.91 2.16
CA GLY A 324 4.14 -14.95 0.79
C GLY A 324 4.64 -16.35 0.39
N ALA A 325 5.38 -17.03 1.26
CA ALA A 325 5.85 -18.39 1.02
C ALA A 325 4.70 -19.41 0.90
N ILE A 326 3.68 -19.30 1.76
CA ILE A 326 2.48 -20.16 1.73
C ILE A 326 1.68 -19.92 0.45
N ALA A 327 1.43 -18.67 0.09
CA ALA A 327 0.75 -18.30 -1.15
C ALA A 327 1.50 -18.82 -2.37
N GLN A 328 2.81 -18.59 -2.42
CA GLN A 328 3.67 -19.02 -3.52
C GLN A 328 3.72 -20.55 -3.64
N SER A 329 3.73 -21.28 -2.52
CA SER A 329 3.69 -22.75 -2.50
C SER A 329 2.35 -23.30 -3.02
N SER A 330 1.25 -22.65 -2.64
CA SER A 330 -0.10 -23.06 -3.02
C SER A 330 -0.39 -22.78 -4.50
N ILE A 331 0.11 -21.67 -5.03
CA ILE A 331 -0.08 -21.25 -6.43
C ILE A 331 0.94 -21.90 -7.38
N TYR A 332 2.02 -22.48 -6.86
CA TYR A 332 3.10 -23.04 -7.66
C TYR A 332 2.66 -24.02 -8.77
N PRO A 333 1.68 -24.94 -8.56
CA PRO A 333 1.16 -25.79 -9.63
C PRO A 333 0.64 -25.02 -10.85
N MET A 334 0.01 -23.85 -10.63
CA MET A 334 -0.48 -23.00 -11.70
C MET A 334 0.67 -22.33 -12.46
N GLU A 335 1.80 -22.01 -11.80
CA GLU A 335 2.99 -21.47 -12.47
C GLU A 335 3.61 -22.50 -13.42
N VAL A 336 3.70 -23.77 -12.99
CA VAL A 336 4.19 -24.83 -13.87
C VAL A 336 3.25 -25.01 -15.06
N LEU A 337 1.94 -25.07 -14.80
CA LEU A 337 0.94 -25.22 -15.85
C LEU A 337 0.97 -24.07 -16.87
N LYS A 338 1.17 -22.84 -16.39
CA LYS A 338 1.40 -21.66 -17.24
C LYS A 338 2.58 -21.87 -18.16
N THR A 339 3.75 -22.23 -17.63
CA THR A 339 4.98 -22.42 -18.42
C THR A 339 4.79 -23.53 -19.46
N ARG A 340 4.16 -24.65 -19.10
CA ARG A 340 3.84 -25.74 -20.04
C ARG A 340 2.88 -25.31 -21.14
N MET A 341 1.84 -24.56 -20.80
CA MET A 341 0.86 -24.07 -21.76
C MET A 341 1.44 -22.99 -22.69
N ALA A 342 2.38 -22.16 -22.22
CA ALA A 342 3.07 -21.16 -23.04
C ALA A 342 3.97 -21.79 -24.11
N LEU A 343 4.62 -22.90 -23.76
CA LEU A 343 5.57 -23.65 -24.60
C LEU A 343 4.92 -24.77 -25.43
N ARG A 344 3.63 -25.04 -25.23
CA ARG A 344 2.93 -26.12 -25.95
C ARG A 344 2.98 -25.92 -27.46
N LYS A 345 3.11 -27.04 -28.17
CA LYS A 345 2.92 -27.08 -29.63
C LYS A 345 1.43 -27.02 -30.00
N THR A 346 1.12 -26.52 -31.19
CA THR A 346 -0.25 -26.55 -31.74
C THR A 346 -0.80 -27.99 -31.71
N GLY A 347 -1.97 -28.20 -31.11
CA GLY A 347 -2.62 -29.51 -30.99
C GLY A 347 -2.16 -30.41 -29.82
N GLN A 348 -1.13 -30.02 -29.05
CA GLN A 348 -0.62 -30.85 -27.95
C GLN A 348 -1.62 -30.99 -26.77
N TYR A 349 -2.37 -29.93 -26.47
CA TYR A 349 -3.38 -29.90 -25.41
C TYR A 349 -4.63 -29.17 -25.91
N SER A 350 -5.82 -29.70 -25.61
CA SER A 350 -7.09 -29.03 -25.92
C SER A 350 -7.33 -27.80 -25.04
N GLY A 351 -6.87 -27.82 -23.78
CA GLY A 351 -7.00 -26.71 -22.84
C GLY A 351 -6.14 -26.88 -21.58
N MET A 352 -6.36 -26.00 -20.60
CA MET A 352 -5.64 -25.99 -19.32
C MET A 352 -5.89 -27.28 -18.51
N LEU A 353 -7.15 -27.73 -18.43
CA LEU A 353 -7.53 -28.93 -17.68
C LEU A 353 -6.97 -30.20 -18.31
N ASP A 354 -6.98 -30.29 -19.64
CA ASP A 354 -6.36 -31.41 -20.38
C ASP A 354 -4.84 -31.44 -20.17
N CYS A 355 -4.18 -30.27 -20.18
CA CYS A 355 -2.76 -30.17 -19.85
C CYS A 355 -2.48 -30.66 -18.42
N ALA A 356 -3.27 -30.21 -17.42
CA ALA A 356 -3.12 -30.65 -16.04
C ALA A 356 -3.33 -32.17 -15.87
N ARG A 357 -4.39 -32.72 -16.47
CA ARG A 357 -4.67 -34.17 -16.43
C ARG A 357 -3.55 -34.99 -17.06
N ARG A 358 -3.02 -34.57 -18.21
CA ARG A 358 -1.93 -35.29 -18.89
C ARG A 358 -0.62 -35.20 -18.11
N ILE A 359 -0.31 -34.06 -17.49
CA ILE A 359 0.86 -33.93 -16.61
C ILE A 359 0.71 -34.86 -15.42
N LEU A 360 -0.45 -34.87 -14.75
CA LEU A 360 -0.71 -35.73 -13.60
C LEU A 360 -0.61 -37.21 -13.98
N ALA A 361 -1.17 -37.61 -15.12
CA ALA A 361 -1.18 -39.01 -15.57
C ALA A 361 0.21 -39.52 -16.01
N ARG A 362 1.08 -38.65 -16.55
CA ARG A 362 2.39 -39.06 -17.12
C ARG A 362 3.57 -38.78 -16.21
N GLU A 363 3.56 -37.65 -15.50
CA GLU A 363 4.70 -37.17 -14.69
C GLU A 363 4.40 -37.19 -13.19
N GLY A 364 3.14 -37.40 -12.78
CA GLY A 364 2.71 -37.40 -11.38
C GLY A 364 2.62 -36.01 -10.74
N VAL A 365 2.36 -35.98 -9.43
CA VAL A 365 2.13 -34.74 -8.66
C VAL A 365 3.43 -33.92 -8.52
N ALA A 366 4.58 -34.57 -8.40
CA ALA A 366 5.88 -33.91 -8.25
C ALA A 366 6.22 -32.97 -9.42
N ALA A 367 5.70 -33.26 -10.62
CA ALA A 367 5.89 -32.44 -11.81
C ALA A 367 5.37 -31.00 -11.64
N PHE A 368 4.29 -30.82 -10.87
CA PHE A 368 3.71 -29.50 -10.58
C PHE A 368 4.57 -28.64 -9.65
N TYR A 369 5.62 -29.20 -9.04
CA TYR A 369 6.55 -28.49 -8.15
C TYR A 369 7.98 -28.40 -8.72
N LYS A 370 8.18 -28.75 -9.99
CA LYS A 370 9.48 -28.60 -10.66
C LYS A 370 9.93 -27.15 -10.71
N GLY A 371 11.14 -26.91 -10.22
CA GLY A 371 11.73 -25.56 -10.13
C GLY A 371 11.34 -24.79 -8.87
N TYR A 372 10.68 -25.42 -7.89
CA TYR A 372 10.27 -24.74 -6.65
C TYR A 372 11.47 -24.24 -5.84
N VAL A 373 12.54 -25.02 -5.74
CA VAL A 373 13.78 -24.64 -5.04
C VAL A 373 14.44 -23.39 -5.66
N PRO A 374 14.77 -23.33 -6.96
CA PRO A 374 15.32 -22.11 -7.55
C PRO A 374 14.34 -20.93 -7.50
N ASN A 375 13.03 -21.17 -7.46
CA ASN A 375 12.04 -20.11 -7.23
C ASN A 375 12.19 -19.48 -5.84
N MET A 376 12.20 -20.30 -4.78
CA MET A 376 12.36 -19.83 -3.39
C MET A 376 13.70 -19.11 -3.19
N LEU A 377 14.79 -19.71 -3.67
CA LEU A 377 16.12 -19.12 -3.58
C LEU A 377 16.24 -17.80 -4.36
N GLY A 378 15.47 -17.61 -5.43
CA GLY A 378 15.48 -16.40 -6.25
C GLY A 378 14.73 -15.22 -5.63
N ILE A 379 13.73 -15.48 -4.78
CA ILE A 379 12.92 -14.43 -4.14
C ILE A 379 13.75 -13.61 -3.16
N ILE A 380 14.60 -14.26 -2.35
CA ILE A 380 15.36 -13.58 -1.29
C ILE A 380 16.34 -12.53 -1.86
N PRO A 381 17.22 -12.84 -2.83
CA PRO A 381 18.10 -11.85 -3.43
C PRO A 381 17.33 -10.78 -4.21
N TYR A 382 16.23 -11.15 -4.88
CA TYR A 382 15.38 -10.19 -5.58
C TYR A 382 14.88 -9.12 -4.60
N ALA A 383 14.16 -9.53 -3.55
CA ALA A 383 13.55 -8.62 -2.58
C ALA A 383 14.60 -7.81 -1.81
N GLY A 384 15.70 -8.44 -1.39
CA GLY A 384 16.75 -7.76 -0.64
C GLY A 384 17.44 -6.66 -1.44
N ILE A 385 17.73 -6.91 -2.73
CA ILE A 385 18.37 -5.92 -3.61
C ILE A 385 17.37 -4.86 -4.04
N ASP A 386 16.13 -5.23 -4.36
CA ASP A 386 15.07 -4.29 -4.70
C ASP A 386 14.89 -3.26 -3.58
N LEU A 387 14.66 -3.74 -2.34
CA LEU A 387 14.52 -2.86 -1.19
C LEU A 387 15.75 -1.99 -0.94
N ALA A 388 16.96 -2.59 -0.93
CA ALA A 388 18.18 -1.84 -0.65
C ALA A 388 18.47 -0.75 -1.70
N VAL A 389 18.28 -1.06 -2.98
CA VAL A 389 18.48 -0.10 -4.08
C VAL A 389 17.39 0.96 -4.06
N TYR A 390 16.14 0.58 -3.84
CA TYR A 390 15.02 1.51 -3.76
C TYR A 390 15.23 2.54 -2.63
N GLU A 391 15.53 2.06 -1.42
CA GLU A 391 15.78 2.93 -0.26
C GLU A 391 17.00 3.83 -0.50
N THR A 392 18.09 3.29 -1.06
CA THR A 392 19.29 4.08 -1.35
C THR A 392 19.00 5.19 -2.36
N LEU A 393 18.31 4.88 -3.47
CA LEU A 393 17.98 5.85 -4.50
C LEU A 393 16.98 6.90 -3.99
N LYS A 394 15.94 6.47 -3.26
CA LYS A 394 14.96 7.37 -2.65
C LYS A 394 15.62 8.32 -1.66
N ASN A 395 16.47 7.80 -0.76
CA ASN A 395 17.17 8.61 0.24
C ASN A 395 18.17 9.57 -0.40
N ALA A 396 18.91 9.13 -1.43
CA ALA A 396 19.83 10.00 -2.16
C ALA A 396 19.11 11.14 -2.89
N TRP A 397 17.93 10.87 -3.48
CA TRP A 397 17.11 11.91 -4.11
C TRP A 397 16.59 12.91 -3.09
N LEU A 398 16.02 12.41 -1.97
CA LEU A 398 15.52 13.24 -0.88
C LEU A 398 16.62 14.15 -0.34
N GLN A 399 17.83 13.63 -0.08
CA GLN A 399 18.95 14.44 0.41
C GLN A 399 19.36 15.57 -0.54
N ARG A 400 19.17 15.39 -1.86
CA ARG A 400 19.65 16.32 -2.87
C ARG A 400 18.61 17.34 -3.35
N TYR A 401 17.31 17.00 -3.26
CA TYR A 401 16.22 17.81 -3.81
C TYR A 401 15.14 18.22 -2.79
N ALA A 402 15.18 17.73 -1.54
CA ALA A 402 14.18 18.06 -0.52
C ALA A 402 14.18 19.52 -0.03
N VAL A 403 15.08 20.38 -0.52
CA VAL A 403 15.11 21.81 -0.17
C VAL A 403 13.88 22.55 -0.74
N ASN A 404 13.36 22.14 -1.91
CA ASN A 404 12.27 22.86 -2.61
C ASN A 404 10.95 22.07 -2.73
N SER A 405 10.94 20.75 -2.53
CA SER A 405 9.72 19.94 -2.47
C SER A 405 9.98 18.63 -1.74
N ALA A 406 9.16 18.36 -0.73
CA ALA A 406 9.30 17.23 0.19
C ALA A 406 8.73 15.91 -0.35
N ASP A 407 8.02 15.96 -1.48
CA ASP A 407 7.41 14.83 -2.15
C ASP A 407 8.26 14.41 -3.35
N PRO A 408 8.89 13.21 -3.33
CA PRO A 408 9.34 12.59 -4.56
C PRO A 408 8.09 12.30 -5.40
N GLY A 409 7.72 13.23 -6.28
CA GLY A 409 6.55 13.08 -7.12
C GLY A 409 6.52 11.73 -7.84
N VAL A 410 5.33 11.25 -8.21
CA VAL A 410 5.06 9.88 -8.71
C VAL A 410 6.10 9.37 -9.71
N PHE A 411 6.61 10.22 -10.60
CA PHE A 411 7.65 9.86 -11.57
C PHE A 411 9.00 9.47 -10.94
N VAL A 412 9.41 10.14 -9.86
CA VAL A 412 10.65 9.83 -9.12
C VAL A 412 10.49 8.48 -8.41
N LEU A 413 9.37 8.26 -7.73
CA LEU A 413 9.09 6.96 -7.07
C LEU A 413 9.04 5.82 -8.09
N LEU A 414 8.38 6.04 -9.25
CA LEU A 414 8.37 5.07 -10.35
C LEU A 414 9.77 4.82 -10.90
N ALA A 415 10.61 5.85 -11.05
CA ALA A 415 11.98 5.70 -11.52
C ALA A 415 12.83 4.90 -10.51
N CYS A 416 12.78 5.25 -9.22
CA CYS A 416 13.45 4.52 -8.15
C CYS A 416 13.02 3.05 -8.12
N GLY A 417 11.70 2.78 -8.15
CA GLY A 417 11.15 1.42 -8.16
C GLY A 417 11.49 0.62 -9.42
N THR A 418 11.52 1.26 -10.59
CA THR A 418 11.90 0.59 -11.84
C THR A 418 13.38 0.24 -11.84
N MET A 419 14.26 1.12 -11.35
CA MET A 419 15.69 0.88 -11.26
C MET A 419 16.01 -0.20 -10.22
N SER A 420 15.38 -0.15 -9.05
CA SER A 420 15.56 -1.16 -8.01
C SER A 420 15.09 -2.54 -8.45
N SER A 421 13.90 -2.63 -9.04
CA SER A 421 13.36 -3.90 -9.52
C SER A 421 14.20 -4.46 -10.67
N THR A 422 14.76 -3.60 -11.51
CA THR A 422 15.70 -4.01 -12.57
C THR A 422 16.97 -4.63 -11.98
N CYS A 423 17.57 -4.00 -10.97
CA CYS A 423 18.75 -4.53 -10.27
C CYS A 423 18.46 -5.87 -9.58
N GLY A 424 17.33 -5.96 -8.86
CA GLY A 424 16.88 -7.20 -8.21
C GLY A 424 16.63 -8.31 -9.23
N GLN A 425 16.02 -7.98 -10.38
CA GLN A 425 15.79 -8.92 -11.48
C GLN A 425 17.11 -9.40 -12.06
N LEU A 426 18.10 -8.52 -12.31
CA LEU A 426 19.40 -8.91 -12.85
C LEU A 426 20.12 -9.90 -11.92
N ALA A 427 20.15 -9.63 -10.62
CA ALA A 427 20.82 -10.49 -9.65
C ALA A 427 20.14 -11.87 -9.52
N SER A 428 18.80 -11.91 -9.54
CA SER A 428 18.02 -13.15 -9.40
C SER A 428 17.77 -13.87 -10.73
N TYR A 429 18.10 -13.25 -11.87
CA TYR A 429 17.76 -13.77 -13.21
C TYR A 429 18.30 -15.18 -13.48
N PRO A 430 19.55 -15.54 -13.09
CA PRO A 430 20.06 -16.89 -13.31
C PRO A 430 19.17 -17.98 -12.69
N LEU A 431 18.66 -17.75 -11.48
CA LEU A 431 17.74 -18.66 -10.80
C LEU A 431 16.37 -18.65 -11.48
N ALA A 432 15.90 -17.49 -11.94
CA ALA A 432 14.67 -17.39 -12.72
C ALA A 432 14.73 -18.18 -14.03
N LEU A 433 15.87 -18.17 -14.74
CA LEU A 433 16.09 -18.98 -15.95
C LEU A 433 16.06 -20.48 -15.64
N VAL A 434 16.82 -20.91 -14.62
CA VAL A 434 16.88 -22.32 -14.20
C VAL A 434 15.49 -22.81 -13.82
N ARG A 435 14.74 -22.01 -13.04
CA ARG A 435 13.33 -22.27 -12.73
C ARG A 435 12.51 -22.52 -14.00
N THR A 436 12.51 -21.59 -14.96
CA THR A 436 11.69 -21.73 -16.18
C THR A 436 12.09 -22.97 -16.99
N ARG A 437 13.38 -23.29 -17.10
CA ARG A 437 13.83 -24.49 -17.82
C ARG A 437 13.41 -25.79 -17.12
N MET A 438 13.53 -25.86 -15.80
CA MET A 438 13.01 -27.01 -15.02
C MET A 438 11.50 -27.15 -15.16
N GLN A 439 10.76 -26.04 -15.13
CA GLN A 439 9.30 -26.03 -15.31
C GLN A 439 8.88 -26.48 -16.71
N ALA A 440 9.70 -26.24 -17.74
CA ALA A 440 9.41 -26.61 -19.12
C ALA A 440 9.66 -28.11 -19.42
N GLN A 441 10.61 -28.74 -18.72
CA GLN A 441 11.03 -30.10 -18.95
C GLN A 441 9.97 -31.13 -18.56
N ALA A 442 9.49 -31.89 -19.55
CA ALA A 442 8.65 -33.05 -19.29
C ALA A 442 9.51 -34.17 -18.69
N SER A 443 9.07 -34.76 -17.59
CA SER A 443 9.63 -36.04 -17.16
C SER A 443 9.31 -37.04 -18.27
N ILE A 444 10.35 -37.57 -18.88
CA ILE A 444 10.27 -38.69 -19.81
C ILE A 444 10.62 -39.92 -18.98
N GLU A 445 9.80 -40.97 -19.05
CA GLU A 445 10.09 -42.25 -18.39
C GLU A 445 11.50 -42.74 -18.79
N GLY A 446 12.37 -42.95 -17.79
CA GLY A 446 13.75 -43.42 -17.98
C GLY A 446 14.82 -42.33 -18.13
N ALA A 447 14.48 -41.05 -18.20
CA ALA A 447 15.47 -39.96 -18.20
C ALA A 447 15.86 -39.56 -16.76
N PRO A 448 17.15 -39.30 -16.46
CA PRO A 448 17.58 -38.87 -15.14
C PRO A 448 16.94 -37.52 -14.77
N GLU A 449 16.45 -37.42 -13.52
CA GLU A 449 15.89 -36.16 -13.02
C GLU A 449 16.95 -35.05 -13.05
N VAL A 450 16.63 -33.96 -13.75
CA VAL A 450 17.53 -32.84 -13.87
C VAL A 450 17.48 -32.02 -12.58
N THR A 451 18.51 -32.12 -11.76
CA THR A 451 18.66 -31.29 -10.56
C THR A 451 19.01 -29.84 -10.93
N MET A 452 18.64 -28.89 -10.07
CA MET A 452 18.95 -27.46 -10.25
C MET A 452 20.45 -27.22 -10.49
N SER A 453 21.30 -27.87 -9.70
CA SER A 453 22.77 -27.72 -9.79
C SER A 453 23.32 -28.33 -11.07
N SER A 454 22.79 -29.47 -11.52
CA SER A 454 23.14 -30.09 -12.80
C SER A 454 22.79 -29.16 -13.96
N LEU A 455 21.56 -28.63 -13.99
CA LEU A 455 21.11 -27.73 -15.05
C LEU A 455 21.92 -26.42 -15.09
N PHE A 456 22.19 -25.83 -13.93
CA PHE A 456 23.01 -24.62 -13.84
C PHE A 456 24.43 -24.84 -14.37
N LYS A 457 25.09 -25.94 -13.96
CA LYS A 457 26.42 -26.33 -14.47
C LYS A 457 26.40 -26.63 -15.97
N GLN A 458 25.35 -27.29 -16.45
CA GLN A 458 25.15 -27.58 -17.87
C GLN A 458 25.08 -26.29 -18.68
N ILE A 459 24.24 -25.33 -18.28
CA ILE A 459 24.11 -24.04 -18.95
C ILE A 459 25.46 -23.31 -18.99
N LEU A 460 26.17 -23.25 -17.88
CA LEU A 460 27.50 -22.62 -17.83
C LEU A 460 28.50 -23.27 -18.79
N ARG A 461 28.49 -24.61 -18.89
CA ARG A 461 29.39 -25.34 -19.79
C ARG A 461 29.02 -25.20 -21.27
N THR A 462 27.73 -25.25 -21.61
CA THR A 462 27.28 -25.28 -23.02
C THR A 462 27.04 -23.89 -23.61
N GLU A 463 26.57 -22.95 -22.80
CA GLU A 463 26.11 -21.64 -23.26
C GLU A 463 26.94 -20.47 -22.69
N GLY A 464 27.70 -20.72 -21.62
CA GLY A 464 28.49 -19.72 -20.90
C GLY A 464 27.65 -18.88 -19.92
N ALA A 465 28.30 -17.94 -19.22
CA ALA A 465 27.66 -17.09 -18.22
C ALA A 465 26.51 -16.23 -18.79
N PHE A 466 26.67 -15.71 -20.02
CA PHE A 466 25.61 -14.95 -20.70
C PHE A 466 24.39 -15.80 -21.06
N GLY A 467 24.53 -17.13 -21.14
CA GLY A 467 23.41 -18.05 -21.32
C GLY A 467 22.39 -17.96 -20.18
N LEU A 468 22.84 -17.64 -18.95
CA LEU A 468 21.97 -17.45 -17.79
C LEU A 468 21.01 -16.27 -17.92
N TYR A 469 21.25 -15.34 -18.85
CA TYR A 469 20.47 -14.11 -19.05
C TYR A 469 19.58 -14.14 -20.30
N ARG A 470 19.36 -15.32 -20.91
CA ARG A 470 18.46 -15.42 -22.08
C ARG A 470 17.02 -15.04 -21.74
N GLY A 471 16.38 -14.28 -22.62
CA GLY A 471 15.01 -13.77 -22.43
C GLY A 471 14.93 -12.49 -21.57
N LEU A 472 16.07 -11.89 -21.19
CA LEU A 472 16.08 -10.66 -20.39
C LEU A 472 15.50 -9.46 -21.17
N ALA A 473 15.77 -9.35 -22.47
CA ALA A 473 15.25 -8.28 -23.31
C ALA A 473 13.70 -8.24 -23.38
N PRO A 474 12.98 -9.33 -23.70
CA PRO A 474 11.51 -9.34 -23.64
C PRO A 474 10.97 -9.13 -22.22
N ASN A 475 11.72 -9.50 -21.20
CA ASN A 475 11.36 -9.21 -19.82
C ASN A 475 11.33 -7.69 -19.56
N PHE A 476 12.40 -6.95 -19.89
CA PHE A 476 12.45 -5.49 -19.69
C PHE A 476 11.47 -4.72 -20.58
N MET A 477 11.31 -5.11 -21.85
CA MET A 477 10.32 -4.49 -22.75
C MET A 477 8.89 -4.60 -22.22
N LYS A 478 8.61 -5.62 -21.39
CA LYS A 478 7.29 -5.82 -20.79
C LYS A 478 7.05 -4.95 -19.55
N VAL A 479 8.09 -4.61 -18.77
CA VAL A 479 7.92 -3.98 -17.45
C VAL A 479 7.20 -2.64 -17.54
N ILE A 480 7.71 -1.71 -18.37
CA ILE A 480 7.14 -0.36 -18.48
C ILE A 480 5.69 -0.40 -18.96
N PRO A 481 5.34 -1.08 -20.08
CA PRO A 481 3.95 -1.20 -20.51
C PRO A 481 3.03 -1.84 -19.46
N ALA A 482 3.52 -2.88 -18.75
CA ALA A 482 2.72 -3.55 -17.73
C ALA A 482 2.34 -2.60 -16.59
N VAL A 483 3.29 -1.82 -16.08
CA VAL A 483 3.07 -0.87 -15.00
C VAL A 483 2.15 0.27 -15.46
N SER A 484 2.44 0.88 -16.61
CA SER A 484 1.65 1.99 -17.14
C SER A 484 0.19 1.60 -17.41
N ILE A 485 -0.05 0.45 -18.05
CA ILE A 485 -1.41 -0.04 -18.33
C ILE A 485 -2.13 -0.36 -17.03
N SER A 486 -1.45 -1.02 -16.08
CA SER A 486 -2.07 -1.35 -14.79
C SER A 486 -2.50 -0.10 -14.05
N TYR A 487 -1.64 0.93 -14.00
CA TYR A 487 -1.97 2.20 -13.34
C TYR A 487 -3.19 2.87 -13.97
N VAL A 488 -3.18 3.08 -15.29
CA VAL A 488 -4.29 3.74 -15.99
C VAL A 488 -5.60 2.98 -15.85
N VAL A 489 -5.56 1.65 -15.95
CA VAL A 489 -6.76 0.83 -15.79
C VAL A 489 -7.23 0.82 -14.34
N TYR A 490 -6.33 0.78 -13.37
CA TYR A 490 -6.67 0.84 -11.96
C TYR A 490 -7.38 2.15 -11.62
N GLU A 491 -6.82 3.29 -12.01
CA GLU A 491 -7.42 4.61 -11.77
C GLU A 491 -8.80 4.73 -12.42
N ASN A 492 -8.94 4.32 -13.69
CA ASN A 492 -10.23 4.36 -14.38
C ASN A 492 -11.26 3.43 -13.73
N LEU A 493 -10.87 2.21 -13.32
CA LEU A 493 -11.78 1.28 -12.65
C LEU A 493 -12.16 1.77 -11.25
N LYS A 494 -11.22 2.38 -10.52
CA LYS A 494 -11.45 2.99 -9.21
C LYS A 494 -12.50 4.11 -9.31
N ILE A 495 -12.33 5.02 -10.28
CA ILE A 495 -13.30 6.09 -10.57
C ILE A 495 -14.67 5.50 -10.97
N THR A 496 -14.69 4.52 -11.87
CA THR A 496 -15.94 3.90 -12.36
C THR A 496 -16.69 3.16 -11.24
N LEU A 497 -15.97 2.53 -10.31
CA LEU A 497 -16.53 1.85 -9.15
C LEU A 497 -16.92 2.83 -8.02
N GLY A 498 -16.79 4.14 -8.23
CA GLY A 498 -17.18 5.16 -7.26
C GLY A 498 -16.27 5.21 -6.03
N VAL A 499 -15.02 4.76 -6.17
CA VAL A 499 -13.99 4.97 -5.16
C VAL A 499 -13.35 6.33 -5.47
N GLN A 500 -13.79 7.38 -4.77
CA GLN A 500 -13.19 8.70 -4.95
C GLN A 500 -11.72 8.64 -4.53
N SER A 501 -10.81 8.90 -5.47
CA SER A 501 -9.43 9.20 -5.12
C SER A 501 -9.41 10.58 -4.47
N ARG A 502 -8.87 10.65 -3.24
CA ARG A 502 -8.50 11.91 -2.60
C ARG A 502 -7.57 12.72 -3.50
#